data_AF-A0A8J2KP70-F1
#
_entry.id   AF-A0A8J2KP70-F1
#
_cell.length_a   1.000
_cell.length_b   1.000
_cell.length_c   1.000
_cell.angle_alpha   90.00
_cell.angle_beta   90.00
_cell.angle_gamma   90.00
#
_symmetry.space_group_name_H-M   'P 1'
#
loop_
_entity.id
_entity.type
_entity.pdbx_description
1 polymer ?
#
loop_
_entity_poly.entity_id
_entity_poly.type
_entity_poly.pdbx_seq_one_letter_code
_entity_poly.pdbx_strand_id
1 'polypeptide(L)'
;MLDRIVNQDDSRGAGQGGKDNLPVVTKFKILFEKPNCNGNSTAMPMLSLPAHHQLNQLLFPLDVYAHYEGSNSSLKYSPVSNMEPTPCDVILLGNVLLPKSNSEGTLFTPQNTSGILFHRVGYDNRFDSTALVLTCDRSSSGELNVGKIFGDLFQDTMKRMSLTFTQEEEVFSARENYPMRPMSVVSVLGDYFHDN
;
A
#
# COMPACT_ATOMS: atom_id res chain seq x y z
N MET A 1 -13.06 -5.46 22.12
CA MET A 1 -14.53 -5.37 22.23
C MET A 1 -15.08 -5.55 20.82
N LEU A 2 -16.02 -6.48 20.61
CA LEU A 2 -16.49 -6.84 19.26
C LEU A 2 -17.74 -6.06 18.85
N ASP A 3 -18.66 -5.83 19.78
CA ASP A 3 -19.84 -4.99 19.58
C ASP A 3 -20.38 -4.54 20.96
N ARG A 4 -21.25 -3.53 21.00
CA ARG A 4 -21.93 -3.07 22.21
C ARG A 4 -23.38 -2.66 21.91
N ILE A 5 -24.30 -3.05 22.79
CA ILE A 5 -25.69 -2.56 22.81
C ILE A 5 -25.83 -1.63 24.01
N VAL A 6 -26.28 -0.39 23.78
CA VAL A 6 -26.43 0.61 24.84
C VAL A 6 -27.85 1.17 24.82
N ASN A 7 -28.54 1.08 25.96
CA ASN A 7 -29.95 1.47 26.03
C ASN A 7 -30.18 2.97 26.25
N GLN A 8 -29.19 3.66 26.81
CA GLN A 8 -29.26 5.07 27.21
C GLN A 8 -28.39 5.92 26.30
N ASP A 9 -28.83 7.16 26.08
CA ASP A 9 -28.03 8.20 25.43
C ASP A 9 -26.91 8.66 26.37
N ASP A 10 -25.73 8.97 25.83
CA ASP A 10 -24.58 9.45 26.60
C ASP A 10 -24.57 10.97 26.77
N SER A 11 -25.67 11.65 26.42
CA SER A 11 -25.84 13.10 26.51
C SER A 11 -24.77 13.87 25.71
N ARG A 12 -24.39 13.35 24.54
CA ARG A 12 -23.47 14.02 23.58
C ARG A 12 -24.19 14.53 22.31
N GLY A 13 -25.52 14.53 22.32
CA GLY A 13 -26.33 15.10 21.24
C GLY A 13 -26.83 14.07 20.21
N ALA A 14 -26.55 12.78 20.39
CA ALA A 14 -27.13 11.72 19.57
C ALA A 14 -28.63 11.52 19.88
N GLY A 15 -29.04 11.73 21.14
CA GLY A 15 -30.44 11.66 21.56
C GLY A 15 -31.00 10.23 21.67
N GLN A 16 -30.13 9.21 21.58
CA GLN A 16 -30.50 7.80 21.66
C GLN A 16 -29.30 6.93 22.03
N GLY A 17 -29.55 5.74 22.58
CA GLY A 17 -28.54 4.71 22.72
C GLY A 17 -28.33 3.91 21.42
N GLY A 18 -27.19 3.22 21.27
CA GLY A 18 -26.92 2.33 20.14
C GLY A 18 -27.60 0.97 20.30
N LYS A 19 -28.71 0.76 19.58
CA LYS A 19 -29.54 -0.47 19.65
C LYS A 19 -29.76 -1.14 18.29
N ASP A 20 -29.15 -0.59 17.24
CA ASP A 20 -29.31 -0.93 15.83
C ASP A 20 -28.28 -1.97 15.36
N ASN A 21 -27.84 -2.84 16.27
CA ASN A 21 -26.82 -3.83 16.01
C ASN A 21 -27.26 -4.82 14.92
N LEU A 22 -26.37 -5.05 13.95
CA LEU A 22 -26.51 -6.07 12.92
C LEU A 22 -25.38 -7.10 13.09
N PRO A 23 -25.56 -8.35 12.63
CA PRO A 23 -24.48 -9.33 12.64
C PRO A 23 -23.25 -8.82 11.86
N VAL A 24 -22.11 -8.76 12.54
CA VAL A 24 -20.81 -8.36 11.94
C VAL A 24 -19.83 -9.53 12.03
N VAL A 25 -19.11 -9.80 10.94
CA VAL A 25 -18.03 -10.79 10.91
C VAL A 25 -16.71 -10.09 11.21
N THR A 26 -16.12 -10.36 12.38
CA THR A 26 -14.78 -9.87 12.74
C THR A 26 -13.72 -10.91 12.39
N LYS A 27 -12.64 -10.47 11.71
CA LYS A 27 -11.47 -11.30 11.39
C LYS A 27 -10.25 -10.74 12.10
N PHE A 28 -9.43 -11.61 12.67
CA PHE A 28 -8.17 -11.24 13.30
C PHE A 28 -7.13 -12.32 13.04
N LYS A 29 -5.85 -11.96 13.19
CA LYS A 29 -4.73 -12.89 13.16
C LYS A 29 -3.97 -12.80 14.46
N ILE A 30 -3.61 -13.95 15.00
CA ILE A 30 -2.81 -14.05 16.22
C ILE A 30 -1.45 -14.56 15.79
N LEU A 31 -0.42 -13.78 16.06
CA LEU A 31 0.96 -14.11 15.77
C LEU A 31 1.71 -14.28 17.09
N PHE A 32 2.40 -15.41 17.25
CA PHE A 32 3.27 -15.68 18.38
C PHE A 32 4.71 -15.55 17.93
N GLU A 33 5.46 -14.66 18.60
CA GLU A 33 6.84 -14.37 18.23
C GLU A 33 7.73 -14.42 19.45
N LYS A 34 8.96 -14.89 19.26
CA LYS A 34 10.00 -14.88 20.29
C LYS A 34 10.96 -13.73 20.03
N PRO A 35 10.99 -12.69 20.87
CA PRO A 35 11.94 -11.61 20.71
C PRO A 35 13.35 -12.06 21.09
N ASN A 36 14.35 -11.60 20.34
CA ASN A 36 15.75 -11.66 20.69
C ASN A 36 16.11 -10.40 21.49
N CYS A 37 16.08 -10.51 22.81
CA CYS A 37 16.26 -9.38 23.74
C CYS A 37 17.72 -9.12 24.10
N ASN A 38 18.69 -9.38 23.21
CA ASN A 38 20.11 -9.22 23.50
C ASN A 38 20.61 -7.75 23.56
N GLY A 39 19.73 -6.78 23.82
CA GLY A 39 20.11 -5.36 23.94
C GLY A 39 19.07 -4.49 24.64
N ASN A 40 19.53 -3.39 25.25
CA ASN A 40 18.68 -2.33 25.81
C ASN A 40 18.06 -1.52 24.66
N SER A 41 16.93 -1.97 24.11
CA SER A 41 16.18 -1.21 23.12
C SER A 41 15.26 -0.21 23.83
N THR A 42 15.59 1.08 23.72
CA THR A 42 14.74 2.22 24.08
C THR A 42 13.79 2.61 22.94
N ALA A 43 13.69 1.80 21.88
CA ALA A 43 12.89 2.11 20.70
C ALA A 43 11.39 2.04 20.99
N MET A 44 10.61 2.90 20.32
CA MET A 44 9.14 2.81 20.35
C MET A 44 8.68 1.41 19.92
N PRO A 45 7.62 0.87 20.54
CA PRO A 45 7.11 -0.44 20.17
C PRO A 45 6.60 -0.41 18.73
N MET A 46 7.22 -1.22 17.87
CA MET A 46 6.81 -1.42 16.47
C MET A 46 6.41 -2.88 16.27
N LEU A 47 5.57 -3.14 15.26
CA LEU A 47 5.29 -4.51 14.84
C LEU A 47 6.54 -5.14 14.24
N SER A 48 6.66 -6.46 14.34
CA SER A 48 7.64 -7.20 13.56
C SER A 48 7.30 -7.15 12.06
N LEU A 49 8.28 -7.44 11.22
CA LEU A 49 8.05 -7.57 9.77
C LEU A 49 7.00 -8.65 9.43
N PRO A 50 7.03 -9.85 10.04
CA PRO A 50 5.93 -10.82 10.00
C PRO A 50 4.54 -10.26 10.34
N ALA A 51 4.43 -9.49 11.44
CA ALA A 51 3.18 -8.93 11.89
C ALA A 51 2.61 -7.92 10.88
N HIS A 52 3.46 -7.07 10.29
CA HIS A 52 3.07 -6.19 9.19
C HIS A 52 2.52 -6.96 7.99
N HIS A 53 3.16 -8.06 7.59
CA HIS A 53 2.68 -8.88 6.48
C HIS A 53 1.31 -9.53 6.80
N GLN A 54 1.14 -10.05 8.02
CA GLN A 54 -0.15 -10.62 8.45
C GLN A 54 -1.27 -9.58 8.48
N LEU A 55 -0.96 -8.36 8.94
CA LEU A 55 -1.87 -7.22 8.94
C LEU A 55 -2.25 -6.83 7.50
N ASN A 56 -1.28 -6.71 6.60
CA ASN A 56 -1.53 -6.37 5.20
C ASN A 56 -2.41 -7.40 4.51
N GLN A 57 -2.21 -8.69 4.78
CA GLN A 57 -3.10 -9.74 4.26
C GLN A 57 -4.55 -9.64 4.78
N LEU A 58 -4.80 -9.00 5.93
CA LEU A 58 -6.15 -8.74 6.43
C LEU A 58 -6.76 -7.48 5.80
N LEU A 59 -5.95 -6.45 5.56
CA LEU A 59 -6.40 -5.16 5.01
C LEU A 59 -6.54 -5.19 3.48
N PHE A 60 -5.66 -5.93 2.80
CA PHE A 60 -5.55 -6.04 1.35
C PHE A 60 -5.56 -7.52 0.94
N PRO A 61 -6.73 -8.20 1.04
CA PRO A 61 -6.85 -9.59 0.61
C PRO A 61 -6.73 -9.70 -0.92
N LEU A 62 -6.50 -10.91 -1.42
CA LEU A 62 -6.57 -11.19 -2.85
C LEU A 62 -8.03 -11.12 -3.32
N ASP A 63 -8.27 -10.36 -4.39
CA ASP A 63 -9.57 -10.28 -5.03
C ASP A 63 -9.81 -11.51 -5.92
N VAL A 64 -10.94 -12.17 -5.70
CA VAL A 64 -11.35 -13.36 -6.46
C VAL A 64 -12.46 -12.97 -7.43
N TYR A 65 -12.17 -13.09 -8.72
CA TYR A 65 -13.12 -12.81 -9.79
C TYR A 65 -13.72 -14.11 -10.32
N ALA A 66 -15.05 -14.21 -10.36
CA ALA A 66 -15.76 -15.33 -10.95
C ALA A 66 -16.11 -15.02 -12.41
N HIS A 67 -15.63 -15.85 -13.35
CA HIS A 67 -15.95 -15.73 -14.76
C HIS A 67 -17.29 -16.41 -15.08
N TYR A 68 -18.13 -15.74 -15.87
CA TYR A 68 -19.37 -16.31 -16.39
C TYR A 68 -19.13 -16.91 -17.78
N GLU A 69 -19.32 -18.23 -17.91
CA GLU A 69 -19.03 -19.02 -19.12
C GLU A 69 -19.77 -18.56 -20.39
N GLY A 70 -20.82 -17.75 -20.27
CA GLY A 70 -21.53 -17.15 -21.42
C GLY A 70 -20.95 -15.82 -21.93
N SER A 71 -19.87 -15.32 -21.33
CA SER A 71 -19.25 -14.05 -21.73
C SER A 71 -18.03 -14.29 -22.62
N ASN A 72 -17.97 -13.62 -23.78
CA ASN A 72 -16.83 -13.66 -24.69
C ASN A 72 -15.64 -12.81 -24.19
N SER A 73 -15.42 -12.74 -22.87
CA SER A 73 -14.35 -11.95 -22.27
C SER A 73 -13.09 -12.79 -22.08
N SER A 74 -12.11 -12.61 -22.97
CA SER A 74 -10.76 -13.13 -22.79
C SER A 74 -9.99 -12.21 -21.83
N LEU A 75 -10.03 -12.50 -20.53
CA LEU A 75 -9.19 -11.81 -19.54
C LEU A 75 -7.73 -12.24 -19.75
N LYS A 76 -6.99 -11.47 -20.57
CA LYS A 76 -5.53 -11.58 -20.64
C LYS A 76 -4.94 -10.60 -19.63
N TYR A 77 -4.63 -11.09 -18.44
CA TYR A 77 -3.73 -10.38 -17.54
C TYR A 77 -2.31 -10.73 -17.95
N SER A 78 -1.57 -9.75 -18.49
CA SER A 78 -0.12 -9.86 -18.60
C SER A 78 0.48 -9.18 -17.38
N PRO A 79 1.33 -9.86 -16.58
CA PRO A 79 2.14 -9.14 -15.63
C PRO A 79 3.00 -8.13 -16.39
N VAL A 80 3.38 -7.05 -15.72
CA VAL A 80 4.33 -6.10 -16.26
C VAL A 80 5.66 -6.82 -16.47
N SER A 81 6.22 -6.70 -17.68
CA SER A 81 7.50 -7.29 -18.05
C SER A 81 8.60 -6.79 -17.11
N ASN A 82 9.53 -7.66 -16.72
CA ASN A 82 10.72 -7.30 -15.92
C ASN A 82 10.43 -6.74 -14.52
N MET A 83 9.29 -7.09 -13.92
CA MET A 83 8.96 -6.70 -12.55
C MET A 83 9.74 -7.51 -11.49
N GLU A 84 10.34 -6.82 -10.53
CA GLU A 84 10.93 -7.39 -9.31
C GLU A 84 10.02 -7.16 -8.09
N PRO A 85 10.03 -8.05 -7.08
CA PRO A 85 9.28 -7.86 -5.84
C PRO A 85 9.68 -6.57 -5.11
N THR A 86 8.69 -5.90 -4.50
CA THR A 86 8.95 -4.74 -3.64
C THR A 86 9.81 -5.13 -2.42
N PRO A 87 10.59 -4.18 -1.87
CA PRO A 87 11.26 -4.38 -0.59
C PRO A 87 10.27 -4.81 0.50
N CYS A 88 10.69 -5.68 1.41
CA CYS A 88 9.78 -6.25 2.42
C CYS A 88 9.12 -5.23 3.35
N ASP A 89 9.77 -4.10 3.58
CA ASP A 89 9.31 -3.03 4.47
C ASP A 89 8.64 -1.88 3.71
N VAL A 90 8.38 -2.03 2.41
CA VAL A 90 7.70 -1.03 1.58
C VAL A 90 6.35 -1.57 1.10
N ILE A 91 5.30 -0.78 1.33
CA ILE A 91 3.92 -1.09 0.93
C ILE A 91 3.48 -0.10 -0.14
N LEU A 92 2.92 -0.61 -1.23
CA LEU A 92 2.17 0.17 -2.20
C LEU A 92 0.78 0.48 -1.61
N LEU A 93 0.56 1.70 -1.14
CA LEU A 93 -0.70 2.11 -0.50
C LEU A 93 -1.81 2.38 -1.51
N GLY A 94 -1.45 2.84 -2.71
CA GLY A 94 -2.42 3.13 -3.74
C GLY A 94 -1.81 3.71 -4.99
N ASN A 95 -2.60 3.63 -6.06
CA ASN A 95 -2.34 4.20 -7.37
C ASN A 95 -3.55 5.03 -7.78
N VAL A 96 -3.30 6.26 -8.25
CA VAL A 96 -4.35 7.21 -8.65
C VAL A 96 -4.02 7.70 -10.05
N LEU A 97 -4.94 7.50 -10.98
CA LEU A 97 -4.85 8.11 -12.30
C LEU A 97 -5.25 9.58 -12.18
N LEU A 98 -4.38 10.48 -12.64
CA LEU A 98 -4.67 11.91 -12.59
C LEU A 98 -5.40 12.33 -13.86
N PRO A 99 -6.55 13.02 -13.75
CA PRO A 99 -7.28 13.48 -14.93
C PRO A 99 -6.66 14.73 -15.55
N LYS A 100 -6.88 14.92 -16.85
CA LYS A 100 -6.61 16.21 -17.51
C LYS A 100 -7.77 17.15 -17.25
N SER A 101 -7.48 18.33 -16.71
CA SER A 101 -8.41 19.45 -16.78
C SER A 101 -8.33 20.02 -18.19
N ASN A 102 -9.34 19.76 -19.02
CA ASN A 102 -9.52 20.48 -20.28
C ASN A 102 -10.25 21.79 -19.96
N SER A 103 -9.79 22.90 -20.54
CA SER A 103 -10.38 24.23 -20.36
C SER A 103 -11.80 24.35 -20.93
N GLU A 104 -12.28 23.35 -21.67
CA GLU A 104 -13.60 23.33 -22.32
C GLU A 104 -14.39 22.05 -21.99
N GLY A 105 -14.97 22.00 -20.78
CA GLY A 105 -16.06 21.06 -20.46
C GLY A 105 -15.77 20.07 -19.34
N THR A 106 -16.85 19.63 -18.69
CA THR A 106 -16.91 18.71 -17.54
C THR A 106 -16.45 17.27 -17.82
N LEU A 107 -15.87 17.00 -18.99
CA LEU A 107 -15.41 15.66 -19.37
C LEU A 107 -13.97 15.43 -18.88
N PHE A 108 -13.84 14.59 -17.87
CA PHE A 108 -12.55 14.06 -17.44
C PHE A 108 -12.01 13.09 -18.49
N THR A 109 -10.87 13.44 -19.09
CA THR A 109 -10.11 12.54 -19.97
C THR A 109 -8.98 11.88 -19.17
N PRO A 110 -8.85 10.54 -19.21
CA PRO A 110 -7.73 9.85 -18.57
C PRO A 110 -6.41 10.38 -19.13
N GLN A 111 -5.45 10.70 -18.27
CA GLN A 111 -4.08 10.93 -18.71
C GLN A 111 -3.25 9.67 -18.55
N ASN A 112 -2.12 9.67 -19.25
CA ASN A 112 -1.09 8.67 -19.09
C ASN A 112 -0.21 8.96 -17.87
N THR A 113 -0.74 9.61 -16.85
CA THR A 113 -0.01 10.02 -15.66
C THR A 113 -0.66 9.38 -14.45
N SER A 114 0.15 8.76 -13.59
CA SER A 114 -0.32 8.19 -12.34
C SER A 114 0.49 8.64 -11.16
N GLY A 115 -0.25 9.00 -10.11
CA GLY A 115 0.26 9.08 -8.76
C GLY A 115 0.36 7.70 -8.15
N ILE A 116 1.44 7.45 -7.43
CA ILE A 116 1.70 6.22 -6.69
C ILE A 116 2.12 6.61 -5.28
N LEU A 117 1.52 5.97 -4.28
CA LEU A 117 1.83 6.17 -2.87
C LEU A 117 2.56 4.96 -2.31
N PHE A 118 3.76 5.19 -1.79
CA PHE A 118 4.55 4.20 -1.08
C PHE A 118 4.63 4.56 0.40
N HIS A 119 4.55 3.55 1.26
CA HIS A 119 4.80 3.69 2.69
C HIS A 119 5.86 2.69 3.12
N ARG A 120 6.96 3.18 3.69
CA ARG A 120 7.95 2.33 4.33
C ARG A 120 7.56 2.14 5.80
N VAL A 121 7.21 0.92 6.19
CA VAL A 121 6.92 0.59 7.59
C VAL A 121 8.21 0.50 8.39
N GLY A 122 8.18 1.03 9.60
CA GLY A 122 9.19 0.69 10.61
C GLY A 122 8.79 -0.61 11.30
N TYR A 123 9.78 -1.47 11.55
CA TYR A 123 9.56 -2.75 12.19
C TYR A 123 10.57 -3.01 13.30
N ASP A 124 10.16 -3.81 14.27
CA ASP A 124 11.01 -4.23 15.37
C ASP A 124 11.91 -5.38 14.94
N ASN A 125 13.21 -5.11 14.89
CA ASN A 125 14.24 -6.05 14.47
C ASN A 125 14.61 -7.10 15.54
N ARG A 126 14.06 -6.99 16.76
CA ARG A 126 14.23 -8.02 17.79
C ARG A 126 13.54 -9.32 17.41
N PHE A 127 12.51 -9.26 16.56
CA PHE A 127 11.80 -10.45 16.11
C PHE A 127 12.48 -11.01 14.86
N ASP A 128 12.82 -12.29 14.93
CA ASP A 128 13.41 -12.99 13.78
C ASP A 128 12.36 -13.14 12.67
N SER A 129 12.65 -12.53 11.53
CA SER A 129 11.78 -12.59 10.36
C SER A 129 12.12 -13.76 9.43
N THR A 130 13.22 -14.49 9.66
CA THR A 130 13.69 -15.58 8.79
C THR A 130 12.77 -16.80 8.82
N ALA A 131 12.01 -16.97 9.90
CA ALA A 131 11.06 -18.07 10.06
C ALA A 131 9.88 -18.02 9.07
N LEU A 132 9.62 -16.87 8.44
CA LEU A 132 8.62 -16.74 7.39
C LEU A 132 9.30 -16.66 6.03
N VAL A 133 8.86 -17.53 5.12
CA VAL A 133 9.17 -17.51 3.69
C VAL A 133 8.46 -16.30 3.08
N LEU A 134 8.98 -15.11 3.37
CA LEU A 134 8.58 -13.87 2.72
C LEU A 134 9.29 -13.83 1.35
N THR A 135 8.52 -13.70 0.28
CA THR A 135 8.99 -13.66 -1.11
C THR A 135 9.39 -12.25 -1.56
N CYS A 136 9.71 -11.35 -0.61
CA CYS A 136 10.07 -9.96 -0.87
C CYS A 136 11.58 -9.76 -0.79
N ASP A 137 12.07 -8.66 -1.37
CA ASP A 137 13.49 -8.34 -1.34
C ASP A 137 13.90 -7.82 0.05
N ARG A 138 14.89 -8.49 0.65
CA ARG A 138 15.50 -8.13 1.94
C ARG A 138 16.81 -7.37 1.79
N SER A 139 17.43 -7.42 0.61
CA SER A 139 18.74 -6.84 0.35
C SER A 139 18.69 -5.33 0.16
N SER A 140 17.58 -4.81 -0.36
CA SER A 140 17.35 -3.39 -0.63
C SER A 140 16.85 -2.56 0.55
N SER A 141 16.80 -3.11 1.77
CA SER A 141 16.29 -2.47 3.02
C SER A 141 16.02 -0.95 2.96
N GLY A 142 14.84 -0.56 2.46
CA GLY A 142 14.38 0.82 2.42
C GLY A 142 14.74 1.66 1.19
N GLU A 143 15.37 1.09 0.17
CA GLU A 143 15.59 1.72 -1.12
C GLU A 143 14.44 1.37 -2.07
N LEU A 144 13.75 2.40 -2.55
CA LEU A 144 12.67 2.29 -3.51
C LEU A 144 13.26 2.46 -4.92
N ASN A 145 13.12 1.45 -5.77
CA ASN A 145 13.44 1.55 -7.18
C ASN A 145 12.17 1.28 -8.00
N VAL A 146 11.58 2.34 -8.54
CA VAL A 146 10.27 2.27 -9.21
C VAL A 146 10.37 1.45 -10.50
N GLY A 147 11.46 1.59 -11.24
CA GLY A 147 11.73 0.84 -12.47
C GLY A 147 11.92 -0.66 -12.22
N LYS A 148 12.45 -1.07 -11.07
CA LYS A 148 12.46 -2.49 -10.68
C LYS A 148 11.06 -2.99 -10.33
N ILE A 149 10.30 -2.22 -9.57
CA ILE A 149 8.96 -2.62 -9.09
C ILE A 149 7.93 -2.66 -10.21
N PHE A 150 8.05 -1.81 -11.23
CA PHE A 150 7.09 -1.73 -12.32
C PHE A 150 7.73 -1.97 -13.70
N GLY A 151 8.93 -2.54 -13.75
CA GLY A 151 9.64 -2.82 -15.01
C GLY A 151 9.65 -1.63 -15.96
N ASP A 152 9.14 -1.86 -17.16
CA ASP A 152 9.06 -0.86 -18.24
C ASP A 152 7.69 -0.17 -18.33
N LEU A 153 6.88 -0.14 -17.26
CA LEU A 153 5.55 0.48 -17.28
C LEU A 153 5.61 2.02 -17.31
N PHE A 154 6.57 2.60 -16.59
CA PHE A 154 6.74 4.05 -16.45
C PHE A 154 7.97 4.54 -17.21
N GLN A 155 7.86 5.76 -17.74
CA GLN A 155 9.01 6.49 -18.26
C GLN A 155 10.07 6.68 -17.17
N ASP A 156 11.32 6.89 -17.61
CA ASP A 156 12.44 7.02 -16.68
C ASP A 156 12.32 8.28 -15.80
N THR A 157 11.66 9.33 -16.27
CA THR A 157 11.48 10.56 -15.48
C THR A 157 10.31 10.42 -14.51
N MET A 158 10.61 10.47 -13.22
CA MET A 158 9.62 10.45 -12.13
C MET A 158 9.65 11.77 -11.35
N LYS A 159 8.51 12.17 -10.79
CA LYS A 159 8.39 13.36 -9.94
C LYS A 159 7.92 12.99 -8.54
N ARG A 160 8.64 13.40 -7.52
CA ARG A 160 8.15 13.40 -6.16
C ARG A 160 7.14 14.53 -6.00
N MET A 161 5.99 14.21 -5.44
CA MET A 161 4.90 15.15 -5.20
C MET A 161 4.55 15.22 -3.71
N SER A 162 3.77 16.22 -3.31
CA SER A 162 3.01 16.16 -2.05
C SER A 162 2.06 14.95 -2.04
N LEU A 163 1.63 14.51 -0.84
CA LEU A 163 0.74 13.34 -0.69
C LEU A 163 -0.61 13.48 -1.43
N THR A 164 -1.01 14.71 -1.74
CA THR A 164 -2.22 15.04 -2.50
C THR A 164 -1.98 15.26 -3.98
N PHE A 165 -0.74 15.07 -4.47
CA PHE A 165 -0.31 15.30 -5.84
C PHE A 165 -0.53 16.73 -6.36
N THR A 166 -0.51 17.71 -5.46
CA THR A 166 -0.79 19.13 -5.80
C THR A 166 0.46 19.98 -5.94
N GLN A 167 1.58 19.54 -5.37
CA GLN A 167 2.85 20.27 -5.39
C GLN A 167 3.98 19.34 -5.81
N GLU A 168 4.78 19.77 -6.78
CA GLU A 168 6.00 19.10 -7.20
C GLU A 168 7.15 19.48 -6.26
N GLU A 169 7.91 18.47 -5.83
CA GLU A 169 9.05 18.65 -4.92
C GLU A 169 10.38 18.43 -5.64
N GLU A 170 10.57 17.25 -6.24
CA GLU A 170 11.84 16.81 -6.81
C GLU A 170 11.61 15.92 -8.03
N VAL A 171 12.51 15.95 -9.02
CA VAL A 171 12.49 15.06 -10.17
C VAL A 171 13.64 14.08 -10.04
N PHE A 172 13.38 12.79 -10.27
CA PHE A 172 14.37 11.71 -10.13
C PHE A 172 14.17 10.63 -11.21
N SER A 173 15.15 9.76 -11.40
CA SER A 173 15.03 8.64 -12.36
C SER A 173 14.31 7.45 -11.74
N ALA A 174 13.39 6.82 -12.46
CA ALA A 174 12.68 5.61 -12.06
C ALA A 174 13.63 4.47 -11.71
N ARG A 175 14.79 4.40 -12.40
CA ARG A 175 15.80 3.36 -12.22
C ARG A 175 16.80 3.67 -11.12
N GLU A 176 16.71 4.85 -10.50
CA GLU A 176 17.54 5.24 -9.37
C GLU A 176 16.98 4.64 -8.06
N ASN A 177 17.89 4.28 -7.15
CA ASN A 177 17.51 3.84 -5.81
C ASN A 177 17.18 5.05 -4.95
N TYR A 178 15.90 5.22 -4.65
CA TYR A 178 15.40 6.30 -3.82
C TYR A 178 15.33 5.88 -2.34
N PRO A 179 16.12 6.47 -1.43
CA PRO A 179 16.13 6.06 -0.02
C PRO A 179 14.89 6.57 0.72
N MET A 180 14.07 5.64 1.24
CA MET A 180 12.93 5.96 2.11
C MET A 180 13.33 5.82 3.57
N ARG A 181 12.91 6.77 4.43
CA ARG A 181 13.09 6.63 5.88
C ARG A 181 12.04 5.68 6.48
N PRO A 182 12.34 4.95 7.56
CA PRO A 182 11.30 4.19 8.27
C PRO A 182 10.13 5.11 8.68
N MET A 183 8.90 4.62 8.55
CA MET A 183 7.65 5.37 8.78
C MET A 183 7.43 6.57 7.86
N SER A 184 8.14 6.65 6.73
CA SER A 184 7.89 7.70 5.73
C SER A 184 6.89 7.24 4.67
N VAL A 185 6.04 8.18 4.24
CA VAL A 185 5.15 8.03 3.10
C VAL A 185 5.66 8.94 2.00
N VAL A 186 5.78 8.40 0.78
CA VAL A 186 6.29 9.11 -0.38
C VAL A 186 5.30 8.94 -1.52
N SER A 187 4.95 10.06 -2.14
CA SER A 187 4.13 10.15 -3.34
C SER A 187 5.01 10.43 -4.54
N VAL A 188 4.90 9.58 -5.55
CA VAL A 188 5.62 9.72 -6.82
C VAL A 188 4.61 9.80 -7.96
N LEU A 189 4.96 10.55 -8.99
CA LEU A 189 4.19 10.74 -10.20
C LEU A 189 5.03 10.25 -11.37
N GLY A 190 4.46 9.36 -12.16
CA GLY A 190 5.10 8.80 -13.34
C GLY A 190 4.16 8.85 -14.54
N ASP A 191 4.74 9.11 -15.70
CA ASP A 191 4.04 8.98 -16.98
C ASP A 191 4.23 7.57 -17.53
N TYR A 192 3.16 6.94 -17.97
CA TYR A 192 3.17 5.62 -18.60
C TYR A 192 3.72 5.69 -20.02
N PHE A 193 4.32 4.59 -20.48
CA PHE A 193 4.54 4.41 -21.91
C PHE A 193 3.19 4.16 -22.61
N HIS A 194 2.96 4.89 -23.70
CA HIS A 194 1.85 4.61 -24.61
C HIS A 194 2.32 3.52 -25.56
N ASP A 195 1.79 2.31 -25.43
CA ASP A 195 1.77 1.41 -26.57
C ASP A 195 0.83 2.03 -27.62
N ASN A 196 1.38 2.36 -28.78
CA ASN A 196 0.61 2.68 -29.99
C ASN A 196 0.05 1.39 -30.61
#